data_AF-A0A7X0SBU3-F1
#
_entry.id   AF-A0A7X0SBU3-F1
#
_cell.length_a   1.000
_cell.length_b   1.000
_cell.length_c   1.000
_cell.angle_alpha   90.00
_cell.angle_beta   90.00
_cell.angle_gamma   90.00
#
_symmetry.space_group_name_H-M   'P 1'
#
loop_
_entity.id
_entity.type
_entity.pdbx_description
1 polymer ?
#
loop_
_entity_poly.entity_id
_entity_poly.type
_entity_poly.pdbx_seq_one_letter_code
_entity_poly.pdbx_strand_id
1 'polypeptide(L)'
;MIVATILIFWGGRKFIFSKVKINKWIPLGISIVILASQFFIGNQNKWINAVSTLLTVMFFLWFMEIHSTGGPKVAEKKIVIKPKAKPNRVKHLKK
;
A
#
# COMPACT_ATOMS: atom_id res chain seq x y z
N MET A 1 -20.88 -4.66 12.79
CA MET A 1 -19.56 -4.00 12.79
C MET A 1 -18.60 -4.67 11.81
N ILE A 2 -18.21 -5.94 12.02
CA ILE A 2 -17.23 -6.66 11.18
C ILE A 2 -17.56 -6.65 9.68
N VAL A 3 -18.82 -6.95 9.31
CA VAL A 3 -19.26 -6.95 7.89
C VAL A 3 -19.10 -5.56 7.26
N ALA A 4 -19.46 -4.49 7.99
CA ALA A 4 -19.29 -3.13 7.51
C ALA A 4 -17.81 -2.77 7.32
N THR A 5 -16.93 -3.20 8.22
CA THR A 5 -15.48 -3.00 8.09
C THR A 5 -14.94 -3.67 6.83
N ILE A 6 -15.38 -4.89 6.53
CA ILE A 6 -14.95 -5.64 5.33
C ILE A 6 -15.41 -4.94 4.05
N LEU A 7 -16.66 -4.46 3.99
CA LEU A 7 -17.20 -3.75 2.83
C LEU A 7 -16.45 -2.43 2.56
N ILE A 8 -16.22 -1.64 3.63
CA ILE A 8 -15.46 -0.38 3.55
C ILE A 8 -14.02 -0.66 3.11
N PHE A 9 -13.39 -1.70 3.67
CA PHE A 9 -12.03 -2.08 3.31
C PHE A 9 -11.93 -2.52 1.84
N TRP A 10 -12.90 -3.30 1.35
CA TRP A 10 -12.94 -3.72 -0.05
C TRP A 10 -13.10 -2.54 -1.02
N GLY A 11 -13.91 -1.55 -0.66
CA GLY A 11 -14.01 -0.29 -1.39
C GLY A 11 -12.69 0.50 -1.36
N GLY A 12 -12.12 0.69 -0.17
CA GLY A 12 -10.84 1.39 0.02
C GLY A 12 -9.69 0.76 -0.76
N ARG A 13 -9.66 -0.58 -0.83
CA ARG A 13 -8.72 -1.33 -1.65
C ARG A 13 -8.77 -0.95 -3.12
N LYS A 14 -9.97 -0.90 -3.68
CA LYS A 14 -10.19 -0.59 -5.09
C LYS A 14 -9.79 0.85 -5.44
N PHE A 15 -10.13 1.81 -4.58
CA PHE A 15 -10.02 3.23 -4.90
C PHE A 15 -8.74 3.92 -4.38
N ILE A 16 -8.31 3.59 -3.15
CA ILE A 16 -7.27 4.33 -2.42
C ILE A 16 -6.00 3.48 -2.32
N PHE A 17 -6.09 2.25 -1.80
CA PHE A 17 -4.91 1.46 -1.47
C PHE A 17 -4.14 0.97 -2.71
N SER A 18 -4.83 0.79 -3.84
CA SER A 18 -4.20 0.40 -5.11
C SER A 18 -3.35 1.52 -5.75
N LYS A 19 -3.64 2.79 -5.44
CA LYS A 19 -2.99 3.96 -6.07
C LYS A 19 -1.92 4.60 -5.20
N VAL A 20 -2.04 4.45 -3.88
CA VAL A 20 -1.24 5.19 -2.91
C VAL A 20 0.06 4.44 -2.58
N LYS A 21 1.20 5.02 -2.98
CA LYS A 21 2.54 4.50 -2.70
C LYS A 21 3.03 5.00 -1.33
N ILE A 22 2.60 4.35 -0.26
CA ILE A 22 2.97 4.70 1.11
C ILE A 22 3.92 3.64 1.69
N ASN A 23 4.88 4.08 2.52
CA ASN A 23 5.75 3.21 3.29
C ASN A 23 4.93 2.40 4.31
N LYS A 24 5.19 1.10 4.45
CA LYS A 24 4.44 0.19 5.35
C LYS A 24 4.36 0.67 6.80
N TRP A 25 5.36 1.41 7.27
CA TRP A 25 5.40 1.91 8.64
C TRP A 25 4.40 3.05 8.92
N ILE A 26 3.90 3.73 7.89
CA ILE A 26 2.96 4.85 8.05
C ILE A 26 1.57 4.36 8.51
N PRO A 27 0.89 3.42 7.82
CA PRO A 27 -0.39 2.90 8.30
C PRO A 27 -0.26 2.18 9.65
N LEU A 28 0.86 1.50 9.89
CA LEU A 28 1.15 0.89 11.18
C LEU A 28 1.23 1.92 12.31
N GLY A 29 2.01 2.99 12.12
CA GLY A 29 2.16 4.06 13.11
C GLY A 29 0.82 4.71 13.45
N ILE A 30 0.00 5.01 12.44
CA ILE A 30 -1.35 5.57 12.62
C ILE A 30 -2.22 4.63 13.47
N SER A 31 -2.21 3.33 13.17
CA SER A 31 -3.00 2.36 13.94
C SER A 31 -2.58 2.29 15.42
N ILE A 32 -1.27 2.37 15.70
CA ILE A 32 -0.73 2.34 17.07
C ILE A 32 -1.10 3.63 17.81
N VAL A 33 -0.99 4.79 17.19
CA VAL A 33 -1.32 6.08 17.82
C VAL A 33 -2.81 6.13 18.17
N ILE A 34 -3.69 5.71 17.25
CA ILE A 34 -5.13 5.68 17.52
C ILE A 34 -5.44 4.68 18.64
N LEU A 35 -4.85 3.49 18.61
CA LEU A 35 -5.02 2.48 19.65
C LEU A 35 -4.50 2.96 21.01
N ALA A 36 -3.34 3.60 21.06
CA ALA A 36 -2.80 4.21 22.27
C ALA A 36 -3.74 5.30 22.81
N SER A 37 -4.29 6.15 21.94
CA SER A 37 -5.23 7.20 22.32
C SER A 37 -6.51 6.66 22.98
N GLN A 38 -6.97 5.46 22.60
CA GLN A 38 -8.13 4.83 23.23
C GLN A 38 -7.91 4.53 24.71
N PHE A 39 -6.68 4.20 25.13
CA PHE A 39 -6.36 3.94 26.54
C PHE A 39 -6.43 5.20 27.40
N PHE A 40 -6.14 6.38 26.84
CA PHE A 40 -6.15 7.64 27.58
C PHE A 40 -7.55 8.28 27.65
N ILE A 41 -8.39 8.10 26.62
CA ILE A 41 -9.70 8.77 26.51
C ILE A 41 -10.77 8.08 27.39
N GLY A 42 -10.58 6.81 27.74
CA GLY A 42 -11.53 6.04 28.55
C GLY A 42 -12.87 5.77 27.83
N ASN A 43 -13.68 4.87 28.39
CA ASN A 43 -14.89 4.35 27.73
C ASN A 43 -16.13 5.26 27.90
N GLN A 44 -15.94 6.58 27.81
CA GLN A 44 -16.96 7.60 28.09
C GLN A 44 -18.08 7.60 27.04
N ASN A 45 -17.75 7.39 25.75
CA ASN A 45 -18.72 7.40 24.67
C ASN A 45 -18.55 6.17 23.77
N LYS A 46 -19.56 5.27 23.81
CA LYS A 46 -19.59 4.02 23.05
C LYS A 46 -19.45 4.24 21.53
N TRP A 47 -19.98 5.34 21.01
CA TRP A 47 -19.88 5.68 19.59
C TRP A 47 -18.46 6.08 19.19
N ILE A 48 -17.79 6.90 20.02
CA ILE A 48 -16.40 7.29 19.78
C ILE A 48 -15.49 6.07 19.82
N ASN A 49 -15.72 5.17 20.78
CA ASN A 49 -14.96 3.93 20.86
C ASN A 49 -15.20 3.02 19.65
N ALA A 50 -16.45 2.86 19.21
CA ALA A 50 -16.77 2.07 18.03
C ALA A 50 -16.10 2.62 16.76
N VAL A 51 -16.12 3.94 16.55
CA VAL A 51 -15.49 4.58 15.39
C VAL A 51 -13.97 4.49 15.44
N SER A 52 -13.35 4.73 16.59
CA SER A 52 -11.90 4.62 16.74
C SER A 52 -11.42 3.17 16.56
N THR A 53 -12.15 2.18 17.07
CA THR A 53 -11.83 0.76 16.82
C THR A 53 -11.97 0.42 15.34
N LEU A 54 -13.00 0.95 14.65
CA LEU A 54 -13.18 0.76 13.22
C LEU A 54 -11.99 1.31 12.43
N LEU A 55 -11.54 2.52 12.75
CA LEU A 55 -10.38 3.16 12.11
C LEU A 55 -9.10 2.36 12.37
N THR A 56 -8.85 1.95 13.61
CA THR A 56 -7.68 1.14 13.97
C THR A 56 -7.62 -0.15 13.15
N VAL A 57 -8.73 -0.89 13.09
CA VAL A 57 -8.81 -2.14 12.29
C VAL A 57 -8.61 -1.85 10.80
N MET A 58 -9.17 -0.75 10.27
CA MET A 58 -9.04 -0.39 8.86
C MET A 58 -7.58 -0.06 8.47
N PHE A 59 -6.88 0.76 9.26
CA PHE A 59 -5.46 1.08 9.04
C PHE A 59 -4.55 -0.14 9.24
N PHE A 60 -4.88 -1.00 10.20
CA PHE A 60 -4.13 -2.24 10.43
C PHE A 60 -4.30 -3.24 9.28
N LEU A 61 -5.53 -3.43 8.78
CA LEU A 61 -5.77 -4.25 7.59
C LEU A 61 -5.05 -3.70 6.36
N TRP A 62 -4.99 -2.37 6.21
CA TRP A 62 -4.24 -1.76 5.13
C TRP A 62 -2.73 -2.01 5.25
N PHE A 63 -2.17 -1.94 6.47
CA PHE A 63 -0.79 -2.35 6.74
C PHE A 63 -0.54 -3.81 6.33
N MET A 64 -1.42 -4.73 6.74
CA MET A 64 -1.32 -6.15 6.39
C MET A 64 -1.36 -6.35 4.88
N GLU A 65 -2.23 -5.65 4.17
CA GLU A 65 -2.31 -5.72 2.72
C GLU A 65 -1.00 -5.28 2.04
N ILE A 66 -0.42 -4.15 2.47
CA ILE A 66 0.87 -3.68 1.95
C ILE A 66 1.97 -4.70 2.26
N HIS A 67 1.97 -5.27 3.46
CA HIS A 67 2.95 -6.27 3.89
C HIS A 67 2.87 -7.55 3.05
N SER A 68 1.67 -8.10 2.84
CA SER A 68 1.46 -9.32 2.07
C SER A 68 1.64 -9.13 0.56
N THR A 69 1.28 -7.97 0.02
CA THR A 69 1.34 -7.70 -1.43
C THR A 69 2.71 -7.17 -1.87
N GLY A 70 3.55 -6.73 -0.93
CA GLY A 70 4.83 -6.07 -1.21
C GLY A 70 4.67 -4.63 -1.70
N GLY A 71 3.49 -4.03 -1.50
CA GLY A 71 3.12 -2.72 -2.02
C GLY A 71 2.78 -2.71 -3.53
N PRO A 72 2.40 -1.54 -4.07
CA PRO A 72 2.10 -1.40 -5.49
C PRO A 72 3.36 -1.67 -6.33
N LYS A 73 3.32 -2.77 -7.11
CA LYS A 73 4.40 -3.16 -8.03
C LYS A 73 4.76 -1.96 -8.89
N VAL A 74 6.03 -1.54 -8.83
CA VAL A 74 6.55 -0.52 -9.74
C VAL A 74 6.35 -1.10 -11.13
N ALA A 75 5.51 -0.47 -11.95
CA ALA A 75 5.42 -0.83 -13.36
C ALA A 75 6.83 -0.73 -13.92
N GLU A 76 7.46 -1.89 -14.16
CA GLU A 76 8.83 -1.95 -14.64
C GLU A 76 8.90 -1.15 -15.93
N LYS A 77 9.87 -0.23 -16.03
CA LYS A 77 10.08 0.53 -17.27
C LYS A 77 10.25 -0.51 -18.37
N LYS A 78 9.34 -0.53 -19.34
CA LYS A 78 9.38 -1.46 -20.47
C LYS A 78 10.75 -1.32 -21.12
N ILE A 79 11.63 -2.31 -20.90
CA ILE A 79 12.94 -2.34 -21.53
C ILE A 79 12.67 -2.62 -23.00
N VAL A 80 12.63 -1.57 -23.81
CA VAL A 80 12.58 -1.72 -25.26
C VAL A 80 13.93 -2.27 -25.68
N ILE A 81 14.03 -3.59 -25.82
CA ILE A 81 15.20 -4.24 -26.40
C ILE A 81 15.25 -3.79 -27.86
N LYS A 82 16.00 -2.71 -28.12
CA LYS A 82 16.31 -2.32 -29.48
C LYS A 82 17.31 -3.35 -30.02
N PRO A 83 17.11 -3.87 -31.24
CA PRO A 83 18.09 -4.75 -31.84
C PRO A 83 19.44 -4.03 -31.89
N LYS A 84 20.51 -4.69 -31.42
CA LYS A 84 21.86 -4.17 -31.58
C LYS A 84 22.13 -4.00 -33.06
N ALA A 85 22.78 -2.90 -33.44
CA ALA A 85 23.12 -2.64 -34.84
C ALA A 85 23.96 -3.80 -35.40
N LYS A 86 23.70 -4.19 -36.66
CA LYS A 86 24.51 -5.18 -37.37
C LYS A 86 25.95 -4.68 -37.40
N PRO A 87 26.95 -5.50 -37.04
CA PRO A 87 28.35 -5.08 -37.10
C PRO A 87 28.70 -4.74 -38.56
N ASN A 88 29.24 -3.54 -38.78
CA ASN A 88 29.68 -3.14 -40.11
C ASN A 88 31.01 -3.84 -40.44
N ARG A 89 30.90 -4.99 -41.13
CA ARG A 89 32.02 -5.87 -41.50
C ARG A 89 33.11 -5.16 -42.33
N VAL A 90 32.75 -4.09 -43.04
CA VAL A 90 33.64 -3.35 -43.95
C VAL A 90 34.72 -2.55 -43.20
N LYS A 91 34.47 -2.16 -41.94
CA LYS A 91 35.44 -1.37 -41.14
C LYS A 91 36.66 -2.16 -40.66
N HIS A 92 36.59 -3.49 -40.67
CA HIS A 92 37.68 -4.37 -40.20
C HIS A 92 38.54 -4.95 -41.33
N LEU A 93 38.17 -4.68 -42.58
CA LEU A 93 38.98 -5.00 -43.76
C LEU A 93 39.92 -3.82 -44.01
N LYS A 94 41.02 -3.73 -43.27
CA LYS A 94 42.17 -2.89 -43.69
C LYS A 94 42.83 -3.59 -44.89
N LYS A 95 43.09 -2.83 -45.94
CA LYS A 95 43.87 -3.25 -47.11
C LYS A 95 45.35 -3.31 -46.76
#